data_AF-A0A838F8L6-F1
#
_entry.id   AF-A0A838F8L6-F1
#
_cell.length_a   1.000
_cell.length_b   1.000
_cell.length_c   1.000
_cell.angle_alpha   90.00
_cell.angle_beta   90.00
_cell.angle_gamma   90.00
#
_symmetry.space_group_name_H-M   'P 1'
#
loop_
_entity.id
_entity.type
_entity.pdbx_description
1 polymer ?
#
loop_
_entity_poly.entity_id
_entity_poly.type
_entity_poly.pdbx_seq_one_letter_code
_entity_poly.pdbx_strand_id
1 'polypeptide(L)'
;YVTTWQPKRLLWNTFSFGATNTTAPDQFQIDVGVYNPLLGKGYSEIAADSRSMHKSQGFGSGKNRGTQLEYFKTIAGDAPVTNIMDGVNTSWSRIPGGDAVAQLTNKLSSEFKSSDPSASVPQLIELYDAIQKLPDNYWKTQKKREVEQLLILCTGLWFEAYSTQTTAAAGDSIEWKVQAINRSNIPVELRSVTLQQFDTTINKALVNNEMFSFQRKQRLQNSTAISQPYWLQNLHSQGQYTIPNKSLTGKPENEPEVVATFHMVIASRDFLYTRPLVNKTVDPVEGEIYRPLAIAPPVMATIEAPVYIFSNAEPQPVKVSVKTSRPKTKGIVSLKLPDGWKTDPASSIFELKNNGDEVLLTFLVSPTSNVIIERTDTMKAIVEMDEKTFDRGLVEINYGHIPALTVYPIAQAKLVSVPLVTKGKNIGYIKGAGDFIPGMLSHLGYRVTIISDEEISSSNLAQYDAIITGVRAYNTNDELRRLNQKLLNYVDEGGVMLVQYNTSDLVLSDVGPYPFKVSRNRVTDEYAPVTFLKPDASVLNQPNKISSRDFEGWVQERGLYFVTDIDSNYQKILAINDKGEQPLDGSLIVCNYGKGRFAYTGLSFFRQLPAGVPGAYRLFVNLISK
;
A
#
# COMPACT_ATOMS: atom_id res chain seq x y z
N TYR A 1 21.42 -13.19 13.06
CA TYR A 1 21.38 -12.42 14.32
C TYR A 1 22.59 -11.52 14.37
N VAL A 2 22.45 -10.30 14.90
CA VAL A 2 23.59 -9.39 15.06
C VAL A 2 24.34 -9.73 16.34
N THR A 3 25.66 -9.61 16.33
CA THR A 3 26.45 -9.59 17.57
C THR A 3 26.28 -8.24 18.26
N THR A 4 26.50 -8.20 19.58
CA THR A 4 26.47 -6.93 20.30
C THR A 4 27.50 -5.97 19.72
N TRP A 5 27.08 -4.76 19.40
CA TRP A 5 27.94 -3.67 18.94
C TRP A 5 27.62 -2.42 19.75
N GLN A 6 28.58 -1.52 19.90
CA GLN A 6 28.40 -0.26 20.62
C GLN A 6 28.44 0.91 19.63
N PRO A 7 27.44 1.81 19.63
CA PRO A 7 27.52 3.02 18.84
C PRO A 7 28.67 3.91 19.34
N LYS A 8 29.47 4.45 18.41
CA LYS A 8 30.55 5.40 18.74
C LYS A 8 30.02 6.75 19.20
N ARG A 9 28.85 7.15 18.66
CA ARG A 9 28.15 8.41 18.96
C ARG A 9 26.66 8.28 18.66
N LEU A 10 25.85 9.11 19.33
CA LEU A 10 24.45 9.34 19.05
C LEU A 10 24.25 10.81 18.69
N LEU A 11 23.67 11.05 17.51
CA LEU A 11 23.44 12.39 16.97
C LEU A 11 21.94 12.60 16.77
N TRP A 12 21.47 13.79 17.10
CA TRP A 12 20.13 14.25 16.74
C TRP A 12 20.25 15.17 15.53
N ASN A 13 19.61 14.80 14.42
CA ASN A 13 19.42 15.72 13.30
C ASN A 13 18.38 16.77 13.71
N THR A 14 18.86 17.98 14.00
CA THR A 14 18.04 19.11 14.40
C THR A 14 17.39 19.74 13.18
N PHE A 15 16.30 20.47 13.39
CA PHE A 15 15.45 20.94 12.31
C PHE A 15 14.92 22.34 12.56
N SER A 16 14.58 23.02 11.47
CA SER A 16 13.84 24.28 11.46
C SER A 16 12.58 24.11 10.63
N PHE A 17 11.43 23.99 11.30
CA PHE A 17 10.13 23.79 10.66
C PHE A 17 9.02 24.54 11.40
N GLY A 18 8.23 25.33 10.67
CA GLY A 18 7.17 26.16 11.25
C GLY A 18 7.74 27.19 12.22
N ALA A 19 7.18 27.26 13.43
CA ALA A 19 7.66 28.14 14.50
C ALA A 19 8.80 27.54 15.33
N THR A 20 9.17 26.28 15.08
CA THR A 20 10.20 25.56 15.85
C THR A 20 11.52 25.57 15.10
N ASN A 21 12.55 26.15 15.71
CA ASN A 21 13.92 26.06 15.22
C ASN A 21 14.83 25.49 16.31
N THR A 22 15.46 24.37 16.03
CA THR A 22 16.39 23.67 16.92
C THR A 22 17.83 23.64 16.39
N THR A 23 18.08 24.28 15.23
CA THR A 23 19.41 24.36 14.64
C THR A 23 20.23 25.47 15.30
N ALA A 24 21.54 25.26 15.39
CA ALA A 24 22.45 26.25 15.93
C ALA A 24 23.83 26.18 15.24
N PRO A 25 24.54 27.31 15.08
CA PRO A 25 25.83 27.34 14.36
C PRO A 25 26.95 26.51 15.00
N ASP A 26 26.85 26.22 16.29
CA ASP A 26 27.81 25.40 17.06
C ASP A 26 27.60 23.89 16.89
N GLN A 27 26.54 23.47 16.20
CA GLN A 27 26.28 22.08 15.86
C GLN A 27 27.13 21.62 14.67
N PHE A 28 27.34 20.32 14.56
CA PHE A 28 28.06 19.77 13.41
C PHE A 28 27.22 19.90 12.14
N GLN A 29 27.79 20.49 11.10
CA GLN A 29 27.09 20.79 9.85
C GLN A 29 27.55 19.87 8.72
N ILE A 30 26.62 19.41 7.90
CA ILE A 30 26.90 18.66 6.67
C ILE A 30 26.16 19.33 5.52
N ASP A 31 26.87 19.68 4.45
CA ASP A 31 26.24 20.05 3.19
C ASP A 31 25.71 18.79 2.50
N VAL A 32 24.39 18.61 2.53
CA VAL A 32 23.68 17.52 1.83
C VAL A 32 23.18 17.96 0.45
N GLY A 33 23.42 19.21 0.07
CA GLY A 33 23.11 19.77 -1.25
C GLY A 33 24.18 19.51 -2.31
N VAL A 34 25.24 18.78 -1.96
CA VAL A 34 26.39 18.54 -2.83
C VAL A 34 26.00 17.78 -4.12
N TYR A 35 26.67 18.15 -5.21
CA TYR A 35 26.49 17.56 -6.53
C TYR A 35 27.30 16.27 -6.66
N ASN A 36 26.70 15.20 -7.16
CA ASN A 36 27.39 13.95 -7.51
C ASN A 36 27.68 13.92 -9.03
N PRO A 37 28.95 14.08 -9.46
CA PRO A 37 29.30 14.12 -10.88
C PRO A 37 29.04 12.80 -11.62
N LEU A 38 29.09 11.66 -10.93
CA LEU A 38 28.85 10.35 -11.55
C LEU A 38 27.36 10.14 -11.86
N LEU A 39 26.48 10.69 -11.04
CA LEU A 39 25.03 10.61 -11.22
C LEU A 39 24.46 11.80 -12.01
N GLY A 40 25.24 12.87 -12.18
CA GLY A 40 24.79 14.09 -12.84
C GLY A 40 23.70 14.86 -12.07
N LYS A 41 23.62 14.69 -10.74
CA LYS A 41 22.53 15.22 -9.89
C LYS A 41 23.02 15.63 -8.49
N GLY A 42 22.36 16.61 -7.89
CA GLY A 42 22.49 16.90 -6.45
C GLY A 42 21.72 15.91 -5.57
N TYR A 43 22.21 15.63 -4.36
CA TYR A 43 21.51 14.72 -3.44
C TYR A 43 20.14 15.26 -2.97
N SER A 44 19.97 16.57 -2.88
CA SER A 44 18.67 17.23 -2.66
C SER A 44 17.67 16.98 -3.79
N GLU A 45 18.13 16.89 -5.04
CA GLU A 45 17.29 16.54 -6.18
C GLU A 45 16.85 15.08 -6.12
N ILE A 46 17.76 14.19 -5.70
CA ILE A 46 17.46 12.77 -5.48
C ILE A 46 16.45 12.61 -4.32
N ALA A 47 16.62 13.38 -3.25
CA ALA A 47 15.68 13.40 -2.12
C ALA A 47 14.28 13.88 -2.52
N ALA A 48 14.20 14.90 -3.37
CA ALA A 48 12.92 15.38 -3.93
C ALA A 48 12.27 14.35 -4.86
N ASP A 49 13.05 13.66 -5.70
CA ASP A 49 12.58 12.54 -6.52
C ASP A 49 12.02 11.42 -5.62
N SER A 50 12.72 11.07 -4.53
CA SER A 50 12.28 10.07 -3.54
C SER A 50 11.01 10.48 -2.81
N ARG A 51 10.93 11.72 -2.29
CA ARG A 51 9.72 12.23 -1.62
C ARG A 51 8.51 12.22 -2.55
N SER A 52 8.72 12.49 -3.84
CA SER A 52 7.67 12.46 -4.85
C SER A 52 7.17 11.05 -5.19
N MET A 53 7.82 9.99 -4.68
CA MET A 53 7.30 8.62 -4.75
C MET A 53 6.19 8.33 -3.73
N HIS A 54 5.90 9.23 -2.79
CA HIS A 54 4.72 9.18 -1.92
C HIS A 54 3.42 9.55 -2.69
N LYS A 55 3.20 8.90 -3.84
CA LYS A 55 2.16 9.26 -4.82
C LYS A 55 0.75 9.11 -4.28
N SER A 56 0.47 8.08 -3.48
CA SER A 56 -0.86 7.84 -2.88
C SER A 56 -1.32 8.95 -1.94
N GLN A 57 -0.39 9.76 -1.43
CA GLN A 57 -0.67 10.86 -0.52
C GLN A 57 -0.55 12.24 -1.20
N GLY A 58 -0.04 12.30 -2.43
CA GLY A 58 0.18 13.54 -3.16
C GLY A 58 1.32 14.42 -2.62
N PHE A 59 2.37 13.82 -2.03
CA PHE A 59 3.50 14.57 -1.43
C PHE A 59 4.62 14.97 -2.41
N GLY A 60 4.29 15.22 -3.68
CA GLY A 60 5.26 15.72 -4.66
C GLY A 60 6.00 16.96 -4.12
N SER A 61 7.31 17.04 -4.37
CA SER A 61 8.13 18.16 -3.90
C SER A 61 9.02 18.73 -5.01
N GLY A 62 9.16 20.05 -5.04
CA GLY A 62 10.11 20.73 -5.92
C GLY A 62 11.56 20.32 -5.64
N LYS A 63 12.39 20.35 -6.69
CA LYS A 63 13.83 20.04 -6.59
C LYS A 63 14.61 21.27 -6.14
N ASN A 64 15.35 21.13 -5.06
CA ASN A 64 16.29 22.15 -4.58
C ASN A 64 17.70 21.87 -5.10
N ARG A 65 18.45 22.91 -5.45
CA ARG A 65 19.82 22.83 -5.99
C ARG A 65 20.75 23.76 -5.23
N GLY A 66 22.01 23.35 -5.09
CA GLY A 66 23.02 24.09 -4.34
C GLY A 66 23.10 23.64 -2.89
N THR A 67 23.95 24.33 -2.11
CA THR A 67 24.23 24.01 -0.72
C THR A 67 22.98 23.95 0.15
N GLN A 68 22.88 22.88 0.94
CA GLN A 68 21.85 22.70 1.94
C GLN A 68 22.49 22.08 3.18
N LEU A 69 22.55 22.84 4.27
CA LEU A 69 23.17 22.39 5.51
C LEU A 69 22.15 21.65 6.39
N GLU A 70 22.50 20.43 6.80
CA GLU A 70 21.86 19.71 7.91
C GLU A 70 22.71 19.84 9.17
N TYR A 71 22.05 19.84 10.33
CA TYR A 71 22.67 20.20 11.61
C TYR A 71 22.52 19.08 12.63
N PHE A 72 23.63 18.61 13.18
CA PHE A 72 23.66 17.47 14.08
C PHE A 72 24.14 17.87 15.47
N LYS A 73 23.26 17.72 16.47
CA LYS A 73 23.60 17.86 17.88
C LYS A 73 24.08 16.52 18.44
N THR A 74 25.26 16.49 19.07
CA THR A 74 25.72 15.29 19.78
C THR A 74 24.92 15.11 21.07
N ILE A 75 24.31 13.93 21.20
CA ILE A 75 23.53 13.53 22.38
C ILE A 75 24.40 12.66 23.31
N ALA A 76 25.24 11.79 22.75
CA ALA A 76 26.15 10.93 23.49
C ALA A 76 27.37 10.53 22.64
N GLY A 77 28.48 10.20 23.32
CA GLY A 77 29.75 9.81 22.69
C GLY A 77 30.57 10.99 22.15
N ASP A 78 31.57 10.69 21.33
CA ASP A 78 32.50 11.70 20.81
C ASP A 78 31.84 12.53 19.70
N ALA A 79 31.83 13.86 19.84
CA ALA A 79 31.32 14.76 18.81
C ALA A 79 32.17 14.69 17.53
N PRO A 80 31.55 14.67 16.32
CA PRO A 80 32.27 14.74 15.07
C PRO A 80 32.92 16.12 14.87
N VAL A 81 34.07 16.16 14.20
CA VAL A 81 34.84 17.39 13.94
C VAL A 81 34.93 17.67 12.45
N THR A 82 35.28 16.65 11.66
CA THR A 82 35.47 16.74 10.21
C THR A 82 34.40 15.95 9.47
N ASN A 83 34.05 14.77 9.99
CA ASN A 83 33.09 13.87 9.36
C ASN A 83 32.22 13.19 10.42
N ILE A 84 30.95 12.91 10.06
CA ILE A 84 30.04 12.14 10.92
C ILE A 84 30.60 10.76 11.32
N MET A 85 31.53 10.22 10.54
CA MET A 85 32.22 8.95 10.75
C MET A 85 33.59 9.07 11.45
N ASP A 86 33.96 10.22 12.00
CA ASP A 86 35.24 10.41 12.70
C ASP A 86 35.48 9.33 13.76
N GLY A 87 36.70 8.82 13.90
CA GLY A 87 37.00 7.76 14.88
C GLY A 87 36.29 6.41 14.62
N VAL A 88 35.64 6.22 13.47
CA VAL A 88 35.12 4.92 13.00
C VAL A 88 36.01 4.45 11.86
N ASN A 89 36.70 3.32 12.05
CA ASN A 89 37.51 2.73 10.99
C ASN A 89 36.60 2.09 9.92
N THR A 90 36.45 2.76 8.78
CA THR A 90 35.67 2.30 7.62
C THR A 90 36.52 1.61 6.55
N SER A 91 37.84 1.52 6.74
CA SER A 91 38.79 0.90 5.80
C SER A 91 38.94 -0.60 6.04
N TRP A 92 39.59 -1.30 5.10
CA TRP A 92 39.87 -2.75 5.21
C TRP A 92 40.77 -3.14 6.38
N SER A 93 41.58 -2.21 6.91
CA SER A 93 42.44 -2.45 8.07
C SER A 93 41.67 -2.88 9.33
N ARG A 94 40.36 -2.63 9.40
CA ARG A 94 39.49 -3.11 10.50
C ARG A 94 39.33 -4.65 10.50
N ILE A 95 39.69 -5.31 9.40
CA ILE A 95 39.56 -6.76 9.23
C ILE A 95 40.97 -7.34 9.12
N PRO A 96 41.33 -8.32 9.97
CA PRO A 96 42.62 -9.02 9.83
C PRO A 96 42.79 -9.61 8.42
N GLY A 97 43.93 -9.31 7.79
CA GLY A 97 44.23 -9.70 6.40
C GLY A 97 43.63 -8.78 5.32
N GLY A 98 42.94 -7.71 5.70
CA GLY A 98 42.26 -6.79 4.77
C GLY A 98 43.19 -5.96 3.89
N ASP A 99 44.46 -5.77 4.26
CA ASP A 99 45.39 -4.92 3.50
C ASP A 99 45.63 -5.43 2.07
N ALA A 100 45.71 -6.76 1.89
CA ALA A 100 45.82 -7.36 0.56
C ALA A 100 44.59 -7.06 -0.31
N VAL A 101 43.40 -7.08 0.30
CA VAL A 101 42.14 -6.73 -0.37
C VAL A 101 42.11 -5.25 -0.73
N ALA A 102 42.60 -4.37 0.16
CA ALA A 102 42.71 -2.94 -0.11
C ALA A 102 43.62 -2.64 -1.31
N GLN A 103 44.80 -3.28 -1.35
CA GLN A 103 45.75 -3.12 -2.46
C GLN A 103 45.14 -3.55 -3.79
N LEU A 104 44.51 -4.74 -3.84
CA LEU A 104 43.83 -5.23 -5.04
C LEU A 104 42.68 -4.32 -5.48
N THR A 105 41.87 -3.82 -4.53
CA THR A 105 40.75 -2.91 -4.83
C THR A 105 41.24 -1.59 -5.40
N ASN A 106 42.31 -1.01 -4.83
CA ASN A 106 42.91 0.23 -5.31
C ASN A 106 43.49 0.06 -6.72
N LYS A 107 44.21 -1.04 -6.96
CA LYS A 107 44.76 -1.38 -8.27
C LYS A 107 43.66 -1.50 -9.32
N LEU A 108 42.64 -2.33 -9.05
CA LEU A 108 41.46 -2.49 -9.90
C LEU A 108 40.80 -1.16 -10.24
N SER A 109 40.62 -0.30 -9.24
CA SER A 109 40.00 1.03 -9.43
C SER A 109 40.84 1.94 -10.32
N SER A 110 42.17 1.90 -10.18
CA SER A 110 43.10 2.71 -10.99
C SER A 110 43.27 2.21 -12.43
N GLU A 111 43.11 0.90 -12.65
CA GLU A 111 43.29 0.25 -13.96
C GLU A 111 41.97 0.02 -14.70
N PHE A 112 40.84 0.35 -14.08
CA PHE A 112 39.51 0.14 -14.67
C PHE A 112 39.35 0.92 -15.98
N LYS A 113 38.95 0.21 -17.04
CA LYS A 113 38.66 0.78 -18.35
C LYS A 113 37.16 0.73 -18.61
N SER A 114 36.49 1.88 -18.58
CA SER A 114 35.05 1.96 -18.84
C SER A 114 34.65 1.47 -20.24
N SER A 115 35.55 1.58 -21.23
CA SER A 115 35.36 1.08 -22.58
C SER A 115 35.59 -0.43 -22.73
N ASP A 116 36.27 -1.07 -21.77
CA ASP A 116 36.50 -2.51 -21.72
C ASP A 116 36.50 -3.02 -20.27
N PRO A 117 35.31 -3.13 -19.65
CA PRO A 117 35.21 -3.64 -18.27
C PRO A 117 35.76 -5.06 -18.12
N SER A 118 35.74 -5.86 -19.19
CA SER A 118 36.14 -7.26 -19.18
C SER A 118 37.63 -7.47 -18.86
N ALA A 119 38.47 -6.47 -19.15
CA ALA A 119 39.88 -6.43 -18.74
C ALA A 119 40.08 -6.55 -17.22
N SER A 120 39.06 -6.21 -16.42
CA SER A 120 39.13 -6.29 -14.94
C SER A 120 38.89 -7.70 -14.41
N VAL A 121 38.34 -8.62 -15.22
CA VAL A 121 37.88 -9.95 -14.75
C VAL A 121 38.99 -10.80 -14.11
N PRO A 122 40.21 -10.91 -14.68
CA PRO A 122 41.28 -11.66 -14.04
C PRO A 122 41.62 -11.13 -12.63
N GLN A 123 41.72 -9.81 -12.47
CA GLN A 123 42.00 -9.18 -11.18
C GLN A 123 40.82 -9.28 -10.20
N LEU A 124 39.57 -9.30 -10.69
CA LEU A 124 38.40 -9.56 -9.86
C LEU A 124 38.39 -10.99 -9.31
N ILE A 125 38.90 -11.97 -10.06
CA ILE A 125 39.08 -13.35 -9.55
C ILE A 125 40.15 -13.37 -8.45
N GLU A 126 41.28 -12.68 -8.64
CA GLU A 126 42.31 -12.53 -7.59
C GLU A 126 41.73 -11.87 -6.33
N LEU A 127 40.93 -10.81 -6.50
CA LEU A 127 40.24 -10.13 -5.41
C LEU A 127 39.25 -11.05 -4.70
N TYR A 128 38.46 -11.83 -5.45
CA TYR A 128 37.53 -12.81 -4.89
C TYR A 128 38.27 -13.83 -4.00
N ASP A 129 39.38 -14.37 -4.50
CA ASP A 129 40.20 -15.34 -3.76
C ASP A 129 40.88 -14.71 -2.53
N ALA A 130 41.32 -13.45 -2.61
CA ALA A 130 41.85 -12.72 -1.47
C ALA A 130 40.79 -12.51 -0.38
N ILE A 131 39.57 -12.13 -0.76
CA ILE A 131 38.45 -11.98 0.20
C ILE A 131 38.08 -13.34 0.80
N GLN A 132 38.09 -14.43 0.02
CA GLN A 132 37.80 -15.77 0.50
C GLN A 132 38.74 -16.22 1.63
N LYS A 133 39.99 -15.74 1.64
CA LYS A 133 40.99 -16.03 2.68
C LYS A 133 40.80 -15.25 3.97
N LEU A 134 39.95 -14.22 3.99
CA LEU A 134 39.65 -13.47 5.22
C LEU A 134 38.94 -14.34 6.26
N PRO A 135 39.04 -14.00 7.57
CA PRO A 135 38.22 -14.62 8.60
C PRO A 135 36.73 -14.47 8.32
N ASP A 136 35.92 -15.44 8.74
CA ASP A 136 34.47 -15.37 8.54
C ASP A 136 33.86 -14.19 9.32
N ASN A 137 33.25 -13.27 8.58
CA ASN A 137 32.59 -12.09 9.11
C ASN A 137 31.58 -11.55 8.08
N TYR A 138 30.74 -10.60 8.51
CA TYR A 138 29.74 -9.96 7.66
C TYR A 138 30.33 -9.39 6.35
N TRP A 139 31.46 -8.70 6.43
CA TRP A 139 32.08 -8.05 5.27
C TRP A 139 32.68 -9.03 4.27
N LYS A 140 33.23 -10.16 4.73
CA LYS A 140 33.65 -11.24 3.82
C LYS A 140 32.47 -11.69 2.97
N THR A 141 31.35 -12.06 3.59
CA THR A 141 30.15 -12.51 2.87
C THR A 141 29.61 -11.45 1.92
N GLN A 142 29.47 -10.21 2.40
CA GLN A 142 28.93 -9.10 1.60
C GLN A 142 29.84 -8.76 0.41
N LYS A 143 31.15 -8.61 0.63
CA LYS A 143 32.11 -8.19 -0.40
C LYS A 143 32.39 -9.28 -1.43
N LYS A 144 32.32 -10.56 -1.05
CA LYS A 144 32.32 -11.66 -2.03
C LYS A 144 31.16 -11.55 -3.02
N ARG A 145 29.94 -11.33 -2.51
CA ARG A 145 28.74 -11.16 -3.34
C ARG A 145 28.84 -9.95 -4.27
N GLU A 146 29.42 -8.85 -3.80
CA GLU A 146 29.66 -7.66 -4.64
C GLU A 146 30.69 -7.94 -5.74
N VAL A 147 31.77 -8.67 -5.46
CA VAL A 147 32.75 -9.08 -6.49
C VAL A 147 32.16 -10.05 -7.50
N GLU A 148 31.36 -11.02 -7.05
CA GLU A 148 30.55 -11.89 -7.91
C GLU A 148 29.64 -11.10 -8.86
N GLN A 149 28.98 -10.05 -8.36
CA GLN A 149 28.18 -9.15 -9.20
C GLN A 149 29.05 -8.35 -10.19
N LEU A 150 30.24 -7.91 -9.79
CA LEU A 150 31.18 -7.24 -10.70
C LEU A 150 31.67 -8.18 -11.80
N LEU A 151 31.90 -9.46 -11.52
CA LEU A 151 32.26 -10.46 -12.54
C LEU A 151 31.16 -10.59 -13.60
N ILE A 152 29.90 -10.66 -13.18
CA ILE A 152 28.75 -10.68 -14.10
C ILE A 152 28.73 -9.42 -14.98
N LEU A 153 28.85 -8.23 -14.37
CA LEU A 153 28.80 -6.96 -15.08
C LEU A 153 29.99 -6.78 -16.04
N CYS A 154 31.21 -7.12 -15.61
CA CYS A 154 32.43 -6.94 -16.39
C CYS A 154 32.55 -7.93 -17.56
N THR A 155 31.98 -9.13 -17.43
CA THR A 155 31.88 -10.09 -18.54
C THR A 155 30.73 -9.78 -19.50
N GLY A 156 29.84 -8.84 -19.16
CA GLY A 156 28.58 -8.63 -19.86
C GLY A 156 27.68 -9.87 -19.83
N LEU A 157 27.91 -10.77 -18.86
CA LEU A 157 27.15 -11.99 -18.66
C LEU A 157 25.74 -11.61 -18.22
N TRP A 158 24.74 -12.05 -18.97
CA TRP A 158 23.34 -11.89 -18.62
C TRP A 158 22.65 -13.24 -18.69
N PHE A 159 21.81 -13.53 -17.71
CA PHE A 159 21.07 -14.78 -17.64
C PHE A 159 19.84 -14.63 -16.74
N GLU A 160 18.81 -15.40 -17.06
CA GLU A 160 17.53 -15.40 -16.37
C GLU A 160 16.84 -16.76 -16.44
N ALA A 161 15.89 -16.97 -15.53
CA ALA A 161 14.90 -18.03 -15.59
C ALA A 161 13.52 -17.38 -15.46
N TYR A 162 12.62 -17.63 -16.41
CA TYR A 162 11.30 -17.01 -16.40
C TYR A 162 10.18 -17.96 -16.87
N SER A 163 8.96 -17.64 -16.50
CA SER A 163 7.73 -18.22 -17.03
C SER A 163 6.87 -17.14 -17.67
N THR A 164 6.06 -17.48 -18.67
CA THR A 164 5.00 -16.59 -19.18
C THR A 164 3.73 -16.70 -18.34
N GLN A 165 3.62 -17.70 -17.46
CA GLN A 165 2.52 -17.84 -16.51
C GLN A 165 2.66 -16.80 -15.40
N THR A 166 1.57 -16.11 -15.08
CA THR A 166 1.52 -15.10 -14.02
C THR A 166 1.42 -15.75 -12.64
N THR A 167 0.69 -16.86 -12.54
CA THR A 167 0.46 -17.63 -11.31
C THR A 167 0.76 -19.11 -11.52
N ALA A 168 1.13 -19.78 -10.43
CA ALA A 168 1.20 -21.23 -10.34
C ALA A 168 0.80 -21.70 -8.94
N ALA A 169 0.22 -22.89 -8.81
CA ALA A 169 -0.07 -23.51 -7.51
C ALA A 169 0.95 -24.59 -7.16
N ALA A 170 1.18 -24.81 -5.86
CA ALA A 170 2.02 -25.90 -5.39
C ALA A 170 1.50 -27.25 -5.89
N GLY A 171 2.39 -28.11 -6.38
CA GLY A 171 2.02 -29.40 -6.94
C GLY A 171 1.51 -29.38 -8.37
N ASP A 172 1.40 -28.22 -9.03
CA ASP A 172 1.02 -28.12 -10.44
C ASP A 172 2.24 -27.97 -11.37
N SER A 173 2.01 -28.17 -12.67
CA SER A 173 3.06 -28.01 -13.69
C SER A 173 3.21 -26.56 -14.13
N ILE A 174 4.45 -26.08 -14.14
CA ILE A 174 4.86 -24.79 -14.70
C ILE A 174 5.80 -24.99 -15.88
N GLU A 175 5.59 -24.21 -16.93
CA GLU A 175 6.55 -24.06 -18.02
C GLU A 175 7.47 -22.88 -17.73
N TRP A 176 8.77 -23.10 -17.88
CA TRP A 176 9.79 -22.09 -17.67
C TRP A 176 10.89 -22.19 -18.72
N LYS A 177 11.54 -21.06 -18.95
CA LYS A 177 12.60 -20.88 -19.94
C LYS A 177 13.82 -20.28 -19.28
N VAL A 178 14.98 -20.74 -19.71
CA VAL A 178 16.27 -20.16 -19.36
C VAL A 178 16.89 -19.49 -20.56
N GLN A 179 17.50 -18.34 -20.31
CA GLN A 179 18.33 -17.63 -21.26
C GLN A 179 19.65 -17.26 -20.61
N ALA A 180 20.74 -17.35 -21.37
CA ALA A 180 22.07 -16.94 -20.95
C ALA A 180 22.89 -16.44 -22.15
N ILE A 181 23.66 -15.39 -21.96
CA ILE A 181 24.54 -14.81 -22.98
C ILE A 181 25.79 -14.24 -22.31
N ASN A 182 26.95 -14.53 -22.89
CA ASN A 182 28.22 -13.90 -22.56
C ASN A 182 28.49 -12.81 -23.59
N ARG A 183 28.94 -11.60 -23.21
CA ARG A 183 29.23 -10.50 -24.14
C ARG A 183 30.67 -10.01 -24.05
N SER A 184 31.56 -10.88 -23.59
CA SER A 184 32.99 -10.62 -23.53
C SER A 184 33.77 -11.76 -24.18
N ASN A 185 35.06 -11.51 -24.42
CA ASN A 185 35.99 -12.55 -24.87
C ASN A 185 36.51 -13.42 -23.71
N ILE A 186 36.07 -13.15 -22.47
CA ILE A 186 36.41 -14.01 -21.33
C ILE A 186 35.63 -15.33 -21.47
N PRO A 187 36.30 -16.49 -21.37
CA PRO A 187 35.61 -17.77 -21.42
C PRO A 187 34.59 -17.91 -20.29
N VAL A 188 33.34 -18.18 -20.66
CA VAL A 188 32.25 -18.52 -19.73
C VAL A 188 31.59 -19.82 -20.16
N GLU A 189 31.40 -20.75 -19.23
CA GLU A 189 30.69 -22.01 -19.45
C GLU A 189 29.49 -22.13 -18.50
N LEU A 190 28.33 -22.54 -19.02
CA LEU A 190 27.18 -22.94 -18.23
C LEU A 190 27.22 -24.47 -18.06
N ARG A 191 27.54 -24.93 -16.86
CA ARG A 191 27.63 -26.36 -16.54
C ARG A 191 26.29 -26.97 -16.22
N SER A 192 25.51 -26.33 -15.36
CA SER A 192 24.20 -26.83 -14.96
C SER A 192 23.24 -25.70 -14.56
N VAL A 193 21.95 -26.03 -14.60
CA VAL A 193 20.89 -25.22 -13.99
C VAL A 193 20.06 -26.13 -13.11
N THR A 194 19.87 -25.76 -11.85
CA THR A 194 18.96 -26.47 -10.94
C THR A 194 17.77 -25.59 -10.58
N LEU A 195 16.58 -26.19 -10.50
CA LEU A 195 15.34 -25.52 -10.08
C LEU A 195 14.47 -26.53 -9.34
N GLN A 196 14.34 -26.36 -8.02
CA GLN A 196 13.68 -27.35 -7.14
C GLN A 196 14.24 -28.77 -7.36
N GLN A 197 13.42 -29.73 -7.81
CA GLN A 197 13.88 -31.11 -8.10
C GLN A 197 14.51 -31.28 -9.48
N PHE A 198 14.51 -30.25 -10.32
CA PHE A 198 15.14 -30.31 -11.61
C PHE A 198 16.63 -30.01 -11.46
N ASP A 199 17.43 -30.89 -12.03
CA ASP A 199 18.87 -30.77 -12.15
C ASP A 199 19.23 -31.20 -13.58
N THR A 200 20.04 -30.39 -14.26
CA THR A 200 20.50 -30.70 -15.62
C THR A 200 21.99 -30.47 -15.76
N THR A 201 22.66 -31.41 -16.40
CA THR A 201 24.00 -31.22 -16.95
C THR A 201 23.89 -30.65 -18.36
N ILE A 202 24.44 -29.46 -18.59
CA ILE A 202 24.41 -28.72 -19.86
C ILE A 202 25.80 -28.71 -20.51
N ASN A 203 26.85 -28.37 -19.76
CA ASN A 203 28.25 -28.25 -20.22
C ASN A 203 28.39 -27.46 -21.53
N LYS A 204 27.82 -26.25 -21.57
CA LYS A 204 27.79 -25.40 -22.76
C LYS A 204 28.71 -24.19 -22.58
N ALA A 205 29.72 -24.08 -23.45
CA ALA A 205 30.45 -22.83 -23.61
C ALA A 205 29.52 -21.74 -24.16
N LEU A 206 29.46 -20.60 -23.48
CA LEU A 206 28.69 -19.43 -23.91
C LEU A 206 29.55 -18.62 -24.87
N VAL A 207 29.29 -18.79 -26.17
CA VAL A 207 29.97 -18.07 -27.26
C VAL A 207 29.67 -16.58 -27.13
N ASN A 208 30.67 -15.74 -27.44
CA ASN A 208 30.54 -14.30 -27.31
C ASN A 208 29.38 -13.77 -28.15
N ASN A 209 28.48 -13.06 -27.49
CA ASN A 209 27.28 -12.41 -28.00
C ASN A 209 26.28 -13.35 -28.69
N GLU A 210 26.29 -14.65 -28.36
CA GLU A 210 25.28 -15.61 -28.81
C GLU A 210 24.35 -16.02 -27.66
N MET A 211 23.03 -15.90 -27.89
CA MET A 211 22.04 -16.27 -26.89
C MET A 211 21.87 -17.80 -26.80
N PHE A 212 22.17 -18.36 -25.64
CA PHE A 212 21.77 -19.72 -25.28
C PHE A 212 20.37 -19.71 -24.67
N SER A 213 19.51 -20.66 -25.07
CA SER A 213 18.19 -20.81 -24.45
C SER A 213 17.66 -22.24 -24.53
N PHE A 214 16.89 -22.62 -23.50
CA PHE A 214 16.08 -23.84 -23.50
C PHE A 214 14.81 -23.63 -22.68
N GLN A 215 13.80 -24.46 -22.92
CA GLN A 215 12.53 -24.45 -22.18
C GLN A 215 12.20 -25.83 -21.61
N ARG A 216 11.53 -25.85 -20.47
CA ARG A 216 11.12 -27.06 -19.74
C ARG A 216 9.77 -26.87 -19.07
N LYS A 217 9.09 -27.99 -18.88
CA LYS A 217 7.88 -28.09 -18.06
C LYS A 217 8.18 -28.99 -16.86
N GLN A 218 7.85 -28.52 -15.66
CA GLN A 218 8.14 -29.21 -14.42
C GLN A 218 7.00 -29.04 -13.41
N ARG A 219 6.79 -30.03 -12.56
CA ARG A 219 5.87 -29.95 -11.43
C ARG A 219 6.52 -29.23 -10.25
N LEU A 220 5.88 -28.19 -9.72
CA LEU A 220 6.30 -27.54 -8.48
C LEU A 220 6.15 -28.50 -7.30
N GLN A 221 7.04 -28.39 -6.29
CA GLN A 221 6.90 -29.20 -5.08
C GLN A 221 5.57 -28.91 -4.38
N ASN A 222 4.93 -29.92 -3.80
CA ASN A 222 3.73 -29.74 -2.98
C ASN A 222 3.99 -28.87 -1.73
N SER A 223 5.25 -28.75 -1.31
CA SER A 223 5.72 -27.91 -0.19
C SER A 223 6.06 -26.46 -0.59
N THR A 224 5.94 -26.08 -1.86
CA THR A 224 6.19 -24.70 -2.30
C THR A 224 5.19 -23.78 -1.60
N ALA A 225 5.68 -22.79 -0.84
CA ALA A 225 4.81 -21.93 -0.07
C ALA A 225 4.10 -20.91 -0.97
N ILE A 226 2.93 -20.44 -0.50
CA ILE A 226 2.21 -19.34 -1.14
C ILE A 226 3.05 -18.06 -1.02
N SER A 227 3.29 -17.39 -2.14
CA SER A 227 4.09 -16.17 -2.18
C SER A 227 3.22 -14.94 -1.89
N GLN A 228 3.33 -14.39 -0.68
CA GLN A 228 2.66 -13.15 -0.29
C GLN A 228 3.45 -12.46 0.83
N PRO A 229 3.40 -11.12 0.98
CA PRO A 229 4.21 -10.40 1.95
C PRO A 229 4.18 -11.04 3.35
N TYR A 230 5.35 -11.39 3.90
CA TYR A 230 5.44 -12.20 5.11
C TYR A 230 4.70 -11.60 6.32
N TRP A 231 4.61 -10.27 6.39
CA TRP A 231 3.92 -9.54 7.45
C TRP A 231 2.38 -9.55 7.33
N LEU A 232 1.84 -9.95 6.16
CA LEU A 232 0.40 -10.09 5.92
C LEU A 232 -0.07 -11.56 5.91
N GLN A 233 0.84 -12.51 6.13
CA GLN A 233 0.48 -13.93 6.12
C GLN A 233 -0.45 -14.34 7.26
N ASN A 234 -0.28 -13.70 8.42
CA ASN A 234 -1.00 -14.02 9.64
C ASN A 234 -1.92 -12.85 10.04
N LEU A 235 -3.02 -13.19 10.70
CA LEU A 235 -3.84 -12.20 11.39
C LEU A 235 -3.00 -11.47 12.43
N HIS A 236 -3.26 -10.18 12.57
CA HIS A 236 -2.48 -9.29 13.39
C HIS A 236 -3.37 -8.30 14.13
N SER A 237 -2.90 -7.82 15.28
CA SER A 237 -3.59 -6.79 16.04
C SER A 237 -3.47 -5.44 15.34
N GLN A 238 -4.15 -4.43 15.89
CA GLN A 238 -3.94 -3.06 15.46
C GLN A 238 -2.51 -2.61 15.78
N GLY A 239 -1.90 -1.86 14.86
CA GLY A 239 -0.58 -1.23 15.04
C GLY A 239 0.62 -2.17 15.01
N GLN A 240 0.45 -3.50 14.89
CA GLN A 240 1.55 -4.46 14.91
C GLN A 240 1.27 -5.67 14.02
N TYR A 241 2.26 -6.10 13.23
CA TYR A 241 2.19 -7.34 12.45
C TYR A 241 2.66 -8.55 13.26
N THR A 242 1.99 -9.70 13.05
CA THR A 242 2.42 -10.99 13.60
C THR A 242 3.42 -11.64 12.65
N ILE A 243 4.71 -11.63 13.01
CA ILE A 243 5.79 -12.24 12.22
C ILE A 243 6.43 -13.37 13.06
N PRO A 244 5.95 -14.63 12.95
CA PRO A 244 6.48 -15.74 13.74
C PRO A 244 7.97 -16.01 13.47
N ASN A 245 8.39 -15.91 12.21
CA ASN A 245 9.78 -16.08 11.81
C ASN A 245 10.55 -14.75 11.87
N LYS A 246 11.23 -14.51 12.99
CA LYS A 246 12.02 -13.28 13.22
C LYS A 246 13.17 -13.05 12.22
N SER A 247 13.60 -14.08 11.48
CA SER A 247 14.63 -13.91 10.43
C SER A 247 14.13 -13.12 9.21
N LEU A 248 12.81 -12.97 9.07
CA LEU A 248 12.19 -12.15 8.03
C LEU A 248 12.11 -10.67 8.43
N THR A 249 12.13 -10.37 9.73
CA THR A 249 12.02 -8.99 10.23
C THR A 249 13.12 -8.09 9.65
N GLY A 250 12.70 -6.99 9.03
CA GLY A 250 13.60 -6.02 8.40
C GLY A 250 13.94 -6.32 6.94
N LYS A 251 13.53 -7.47 6.39
CA LYS A 251 13.59 -7.68 4.94
C LYS A 251 12.53 -6.81 4.25
N PRO A 252 12.88 -6.11 3.15
CA PRO A 252 11.93 -5.28 2.42
C PRO A 252 10.87 -6.11 1.69
N GLU A 253 11.22 -7.32 1.24
CA GLU A 253 10.38 -8.24 0.49
C GLU A 253 10.64 -9.69 0.94
N ASN A 254 9.82 -10.63 0.47
CA ASN A 254 10.07 -12.06 0.67
C ASN A 254 11.25 -12.54 -0.16
N GLU A 255 11.88 -13.62 0.28
CA GLU A 255 12.72 -14.39 -0.63
C GLU A 255 11.83 -15.08 -1.69
N PRO A 256 12.29 -15.23 -2.93
CA PRO A 256 11.55 -15.96 -3.96
C PRO A 256 11.36 -17.43 -3.58
N GLU A 257 10.13 -17.95 -3.75
CA GLU A 257 9.79 -19.35 -3.44
C GLU A 257 10.39 -20.36 -4.43
N VAL A 258 10.68 -19.90 -5.65
CA VAL A 258 11.25 -20.71 -6.72
C VAL A 258 12.49 -20.00 -7.26
N VAL A 259 13.65 -20.64 -7.07
CA VAL A 259 14.96 -20.10 -7.45
C VAL A 259 15.66 -21.07 -8.38
N ALA A 260 16.17 -20.55 -9.49
CA ALA A 260 17.10 -21.23 -10.37
C ALA A 260 18.54 -20.99 -9.91
N THR A 261 19.32 -22.06 -9.75
CA THR A 261 20.77 -21.95 -9.48
C THR A 261 21.53 -22.31 -10.75
N PHE A 262 22.38 -21.40 -11.20
CA PHE A 262 23.22 -21.53 -12.38
C PHE A 262 24.65 -21.83 -11.93
N HIS A 263 25.17 -22.97 -12.36
CA HIS A 263 26.59 -23.29 -12.21
C HIS A 263 27.36 -22.76 -13.42
N MET A 264 28.07 -21.67 -13.20
CA MET A 264 28.86 -20.98 -14.21
C MET A 264 30.36 -21.20 -13.94
N VAL A 265 31.15 -21.34 -14.99
CA VAL A 265 32.61 -21.25 -14.92
C VAL A 265 33.04 -20.00 -15.65
N ILE A 266 33.65 -19.04 -14.95
CA ILE A 266 34.16 -17.79 -15.53
C ILE A 266 35.68 -17.80 -15.41
N ALA A 267 36.39 -17.73 -16.54
CA ALA A 267 37.85 -17.82 -16.59
C ALA A 267 38.42 -18.96 -15.72
N SER A 268 37.87 -20.17 -15.90
CA SER A 268 38.25 -21.40 -15.18
C SER A 268 37.93 -21.43 -13.67
N ARG A 269 37.13 -20.50 -13.17
CA ARG A 269 36.65 -20.48 -11.77
C ARG A 269 35.16 -20.75 -11.68
N ASP A 270 34.76 -21.68 -10.82
CA ASP A 270 33.36 -22.04 -10.58
C ASP A 270 32.62 -21.03 -9.70
N PHE A 271 31.40 -20.68 -10.11
CA PHE A 271 30.47 -19.83 -9.39
C PHE A 271 29.06 -20.42 -9.42
N LEU A 272 28.33 -20.25 -8.32
CA LEU A 272 26.92 -20.60 -8.21
C LEU A 272 26.11 -19.32 -8.09
N TYR A 273 25.38 -18.98 -9.14
CA TYR A 273 24.52 -17.80 -9.15
C TYR A 273 23.06 -18.19 -9.04
N THR A 274 22.29 -17.44 -8.26
CA THR A 274 20.86 -17.64 -8.14
C THR A 274 20.08 -16.59 -8.90
N ARG A 275 18.96 -16.99 -9.52
CA ARG A 275 17.94 -16.08 -10.07
C ARG A 275 16.55 -16.55 -9.64
N PRO A 276 15.66 -15.64 -9.21
CA PRO A 276 14.26 -16.00 -9.05
C PRO A 276 13.69 -16.51 -10.38
N LEU A 277 12.81 -17.51 -10.31
CA LEU A 277 11.90 -17.76 -11.42
C LEU A 277 10.85 -16.64 -11.43
N VAL A 278 10.88 -15.80 -12.45
CA VAL A 278 9.98 -14.63 -12.57
C VAL A 278 8.91 -14.85 -13.62
N ASN A 279 7.80 -14.14 -13.52
CA ASN A 279 6.90 -13.95 -14.65
C ASN A 279 7.50 -12.88 -15.58
N LYS A 280 7.60 -13.18 -16.87
CA LYS A 280 8.04 -12.25 -17.91
C LYS A 280 7.02 -12.21 -19.04
N THR A 281 6.54 -11.01 -19.35
CA THR A 281 5.63 -10.74 -20.47
C THR A 281 6.13 -9.53 -21.25
N VAL A 282 5.61 -9.35 -22.47
CA VAL A 282 5.91 -8.16 -23.29
C VAL A 282 4.62 -7.39 -23.49
N ASP A 283 4.62 -6.14 -23.03
CA ASP A 283 3.55 -5.19 -23.26
C ASP A 283 3.90 -4.27 -24.44
N PRO A 284 2.96 -3.96 -25.35
CA PRO A 284 3.23 -3.09 -26.49
C PRO A 284 3.68 -1.66 -26.14
N VAL A 285 3.36 -1.17 -24.94
CA VAL A 285 3.68 0.18 -24.46
C VAL A 285 4.86 0.15 -23.49
N GLU A 286 4.85 -0.76 -22.51
CA GLU A 286 5.87 -0.80 -21.45
C GLU A 286 7.11 -1.66 -21.81
N GLY A 287 7.02 -2.50 -22.86
CA GLY A 287 8.09 -3.42 -23.25
C GLY A 287 8.14 -4.65 -22.35
N GLU A 288 9.34 -5.09 -21.95
CA GLU A 288 9.49 -6.27 -21.09
C GLU A 288 9.03 -5.95 -19.65
N ILE A 289 7.95 -6.61 -19.22
CA ILE A 289 7.44 -6.52 -17.86
C ILE A 289 7.90 -7.75 -17.08
N TYR A 290 8.62 -7.49 -16.00
CA TYR A 290 9.07 -8.48 -15.02
C TYR A 290 8.24 -8.38 -13.75
N ARG A 291 7.66 -9.51 -13.33
CA ARG A 291 6.93 -9.63 -12.08
C ARG A 291 7.40 -10.85 -11.29
N PRO A 292 7.36 -10.82 -9.95
CA PRO A 292 7.48 -12.05 -9.17
C PRO A 292 6.46 -13.08 -9.69
N LEU A 293 6.90 -14.33 -9.86
CA LEU A 293 5.95 -15.42 -10.14
C LEU A 293 5.12 -15.66 -8.88
N ALA A 294 3.80 -15.48 -8.99
CA ALA A 294 2.92 -15.64 -7.85
C ALA A 294 2.61 -17.13 -7.61
N ILE A 295 3.12 -17.67 -6.50
CA ILE A 295 2.69 -18.97 -5.99
C ILE A 295 1.40 -18.77 -5.21
N ALA A 296 0.30 -19.23 -5.78
CA ALA A 296 -1.05 -18.95 -5.31
C ALA A 296 -1.74 -20.20 -4.74
N PRO A 297 -2.79 -20.04 -3.90
CA PRO A 297 -3.74 -21.12 -3.67
C PRO A 297 -4.28 -21.66 -5.01
N PRO A 298 -4.59 -22.96 -5.12
CA PRO A 298 -5.05 -23.55 -6.38
C PRO A 298 -6.40 -22.99 -6.82
N VAL A 299 -7.23 -22.52 -5.88
CA VAL A 299 -8.46 -21.78 -6.12
C VAL A 299 -8.61 -20.72 -5.04
N MET A 300 -9.16 -19.56 -5.41
CA MET A 300 -9.44 -18.43 -4.52
C MET A 300 -10.88 -17.97 -4.72
N ALA A 301 -11.52 -17.53 -3.65
CA ALA A 301 -12.85 -16.91 -3.66
C ALA A 301 -12.77 -15.51 -3.05
N THR A 302 -12.97 -14.48 -3.85
CA THR A 302 -12.94 -13.08 -3.38
C THR A 302 -14.36 -12.55 -3.26
N ILE A 303 -14.76 -12.13 -2.06
CA ILE A 303 -16.00 -11.39 -1.87
C ILE A 303 -15.76 -9.94 -2.32
N GLU A 304 -16.58 -9.42 -3.22
CA GLU A 304 -16.34 -8.12 -3.88
C GLU A 304 -16.31 -6.93 -2.90
N ALA A 305 -17.28 -6.86 -1.99
CA ALA A 305 -17.34 -5.81 -0.98
C ALA A 305 -16.84 -6.31 0.40
N PRO A 306 -16.04 -5.51 1.13
CA PRO A 306 -15.55 -5.88 2.46
C PRO A 306 -16.63 -5.79 3.55
N VAL A 307 -17.72 -5.06 3.28
CA VAL A 307 -18.82 -4.81 4.23
C VAL A 307 -20.15 -4.75 3.47
N TYR A 308 -21.17 -5.43 4.01
CA TYR A 308 -22.56 -5.35 3.57
C TYR A 308 -23.42 -4.85 4.71
N ILE A 309 -24.25 -3.84 4.45
CA ILE A 309 -25.08 -3.17 5.46
C ILE A 309 -26.55 -3.46 5.20
N PHE A 310 -27.26 -3.95 6.21
CA PHE A 310 -28.68 -4.29 6.16
C PHE A 310 -29.48 -3.39 7.11
N SER A 311 -30.34 -2.55 6.55
CA SER A 311 -31.33 -1.74 7.29
C SER A 311 -32.72 -2.36 7.33
N ASN A 312 -32.95 -3.41 6.53
CA ASN A 312 -34.16 -4.22 6.45
C ASN A 312 -33.78 -5.68 6.11
N ALA A 313 -34.78 -6.56 5.97
CA ALA A 313 -34.57 -7.97 5.64
C ALA A 313 -34.53 -8.27 4.14
N GLU A 314 -34.44 -7.24 3.28
CA GLU A 314 -34.32 -7.43 1.84
C GLU A 314 -33.01 -8.13 1.52
N PRO A 315 -33.03 -9.16 0.64
CA PRO A 315 -31.81 -9.81 0.21
C PRO A 315 -30.89 -8.86 -0.55
N GLN A 316 -29.60 -8.88 -0.20
CA GLN A 316 -28.57 -8.16 -0.94
C GLN A 316 -27.70 -9.13 -1.74
N PRO A 317 -27.34 -8.76 -2.99
CA PRO A 317 -26.45 -9.57 -3.79
C PRO A 317 -25.02 -9.49 -3.26
N VAL A 318 -24.53 -10.61 -2.77
CA VAL A 318 -23.13 -10.85 -2.44
C VAL A 318 -22.46 -11.53 -3.62
N LYS A 319 -21.59 -10.79 -4.29
CA LYS A 319 -20.83 -11.29 -5.43
C LYS A 319 -19.52 -11.90 -4.95
N VAL A 320 -19.27 -13.14 -5.37
CA VAL A 320 -18.08 -13.92 -5.06
C VAL A 320 -17.39 -14.26 -6.37
N SER A 321 -16.19 -13.73 -6.55
CA SER A 321 -15.35 -14.05 -7.71
C SER A 321 -14.48 -15.26 -7.40
N VAL A 322 -14.66 -16.34 -8.15
CA VAL A 322 -13.87 -17.56 -8.00
C VAL A 322 -12.83 -17.62 -9.11
N LYS A 323 -11.55 -17.58 -8.76
CA LYS A 323 -10.42 -17.58 -9.68
C LYS A 323 -9.52 -18.78 -9.43
N THR A 324 -9.09 -19.45 -10.50
CA THR A 324 -8.19 -20.61 -10.40
C THR A 324 -6.74 -20.27 -10.74
N SER A 325 -5.80 -20.95 -10.07
CA SER A 325 -4.36 -20.88 -10.33
C SER A 325 -3.83 -22.12 -11.07
N ARG A 326 -4.75 -22.95 -11.62
CA ARG A 326 -4.42 -24.17 -12.37
C ARG A 326 -5.50 -24.52 -13.41
N PRO A 327 -5.16 -25.22 -14.50
CA PRO A 327 -6.14 -25.63 -15.49
C PRO A 327 -7.10 -26.72 -14.96
N LYS A 328 -8.26 -26.88 -15.63
CA LYS A 328 -9.26 -27.94 -15.38
C LYS A 328 -9.72 -28.02 -13.92
N THR A 329 -10.08 -26.87 -13.36
CA THR A 329 -10.50 -26.72 -11.97
C THR A 329 -12.01 -26.81 -11.87
N LYS A 330 -12.53 -27.67 -10.99
CA LYS A 330 -13.97 -27.79 -10.71
C LYS A 330 -14.19 -27.88 -9.21
N GLY A 331 -15.28 -27.31 -8.72
CA GLY A 331 -15.57 -27.33 -7.28
C GLY A 331 -16.92 -26.72 -6.95
N ILE A 332 -17.17 -26.60 -5.65
CA ILE A 332 -18.38 -26.00 -5.09
C ILE A 332 -17.95 -24.81 -4.24
N VAL A 333 -18.60 -23.66 -4.43
CA VAL A 333 -18.45 -22.50 -3.56
C VAL A 333 -19.72 -22.33 -2.70
N SER A 334 -19.54 -21.92 -1.45
CA SER A 334 -20.63 -21.60 -0.52
C SER A 334 -20.26 -20.42 0.37
N LEU A 335 -21.26 -19.79 0.98
CA LEU A 335 -21.07 -18.79 2.02
C LEU A 335 -21.31 -19.41 3.39
N LYS A 336 -20.28 -19.42 4.24
CA LYS A 336 -20.43 -19.73 5.66
C LYS A 336 -20.95 -18.49 6.38
N LEU A 337 -22.21 -18.55 6.79
CA LEU A 337 -22.91 -17.48 7.47
C LEU A 337 -23.03 -17.76 8.98
N PRO A 338 -23.08 -16.71 9.83
CA PRO A 338 -23.41 -16.85 11.24
C PRO A 338 -24.92 -17.05 11.45
N ASP A 339 -25.31 -17.50 12.63
CA ASP A 339 -26.72 -17.70 12.99
C ASP A 339 -27.54 -16.42 12.81
N GLY A 340 -28.75 -16.55 12.26
CA GLY A 340 -29.64 -15.44 11.95
C GLY A 340 -29.49 -14.86 10.53
N TRP A 341 -28.63 -15.45 9.70
CA TRP A 341 -28.47 -15.11 8.29
C TRP A 341 -28.77 -16.31 7.39
N LYS A 342 -29.24 -16.05 6.17
CA LYS A 342 -29.48 -17.06 5.14
C LYS A 342 -28.93 -16.59 3.79
N THR A 343 -28.68 -17.54 2.90
CA THR A 343 -28.25 -17.29 1.52
C THR A 343 -29.07 -18.12 0.54
N ASP A 344 -29.28 -17.58 -0.66
CA ASP A 344 -29.82 -18.29 -1.81
C ASP A 344 -28.98 -17.99 -3.07
N PRO A 345 -28.45 -19.01 -3.78
CA PRO A 345 -28.46 -20.43 -3.41
C PRO A 345 -27.61 -20.70 -2.16
N ALA A 346 -27.75 -21.90 -1.58
CA ALA A 346 -26.89 -22.35 -0.48
C ALA A 346 -25.43 -22.58 -0.92
N SER A 347 -25.25 -23.02 -2.16
CA SER A 347 -23.96 -23.25 -2.80
C SER A 347 -24.08 -23.13 -4.32
N SER A 348 -22.95 -23.02 -5.01
CA SER A 348 -22.89 -22.98 -6.47
C SER A 348 -21.71 -23.80 -7.00
N ILE A 349 -21.92 -24.53 -8.09
CA ILE A 349 -20.89 -25.33 -8.75
C ILE A 349 -20.19 -24.46 -9.80
N PHE A 350 -18.87 -24.59 -9.93
CA PHE A 350 -18.10 -23.95 -10.99
C PHE A 350 -17.18 -24.94 -11.70
N GLU A 351 -16.85 -24.61 -12.96
CA GLU A 351 -15.85 -25.31 -13.77
C GLU A 351 -15.06 -24.27 -14.59
N LEU A 352 -13.73 -24.31 -14.45
CA LEU A 352 -12.79 -23.38 -15.07
C LEU A 352 -11.74 -24.19 -15.86
N LYS A 353 -11.47 -23.79 -17.11
CA LYS A 353 -10.71 -24.64 -18.05
C LYS A 353 -9.22 -24.35 -18.00
N ASN A 354 -8.85 -23.06 -17.95
CA ASN A 354 -7.47 -22.60 -18.02
C ASN A 354 -7.01 -22.03 -16.68
N ASN A 355 -5.69 -21.95 -16.49
CA ASN A 355 -5.11 -21.19 -15.39
C ASN A 355 -5.46 -19.69 -15.54
N GLY A 356 -5.86 -19.06 -14.45
CA GLY A 356 -6.25 -17.65 -14.42
C GLY A 356 -7.70 -17.39 -14.82
N ASP A 357 -8.45 -18.41 -15.27
CA ASP A 357 -9.89 -18.29 -15.51
C ASP A 357 -10.61 -17.88 -14.21
N GLU A 358 -11.67 -17.11 -14.37
CA GLU A 358 -12.45 -16.53 -13.28
C GLU A 358 -13.94 -16.61 -13.61
N VAL A 359 -14.76 -16.84 -12.60
CA VAL A 359 -16.22 -16.79 -12.69
C VAL A 359 -16.79 -15.98 -11.54
N LEU A 360 -17.76 -15.11 -11.86
CA LEU A 360 -18.49 -14.35 -10.87
C LEU A 360 -19.79 -15.06 -10.51
N LEU A 361 -19.96 -15.37 -9.22
CA LEU A 361 -21.14 -16.04 -8.68
C LEU A 361 -21.85 -15.10 -7.71
N THR A 362 -23.18 -15.12 -7.73
CA THR A 362 -24.00 -14.22 -6.89
C THR A 362 -24.82 -15.03 -5.90
N PHE A 363 -24.76 -14.61 -4.64
CA PHE A 363 -25.51 -15.16 -3.52
C PHE A 363 -26.41 -14.06 -2.95
N LEU A 364 -27.69 -14.34 -2.75
CA LEU A 364 -28.62 -13.42 -2.11
C LEU A 364 -28.59 -13.64 -0.61
N VAL A 365 -27.88 -12.78 0.13
CA VAL A 365 -27.78 -12.87 1.59
C VAL A 365 -28.85 -11.99 2.23
N SER A 366 -29.55 -12.52 3.22
CA SER A 366 -30.55 -11.78 4.00
C SER A 366 -30.56 -12.23 5.47
N PRO A 367 -30.98 -11.35 6.39
CA PRO A 367 -31.39 -11.76 7.73
C PRO A 367 -32.52 -12.80 7.66
N THR A 368 -32.56 -13.73 8.62
CA THR A 368 -33.68 -14.70 8.73
C THR A 368 -34.93 -14.07 9.38
N SER A 369 -34.76 -12.99 10.13
CA SER A 369 -35.82 -12.22 10.79
C SER A 369 -36.09 -10.91 10.06
N ASN A 370 -37.37 -10.53 9.97
CA ASN A 370 -37.77 -9.21 9.47
C ASN A 370 -37.48 -8.07 10.48
N VAL A 371 -37.25 -8.41 11.75
CA VAL A 371 -36.86 -7.44 12.77
C VAL A 371 -35.35 -7.28 12.73
N ILE A 372 -34.90 -6.10 12.30
CA ILE A 372 -33.48 -5.75 12.29
C ILE A 372 -33.06 -5.33 13.69
N ILE A 373 -32.05 -6.03 14.19
CA ILE A 373 -31.31 -5.67 15.41
C ILE A 373 -29.92 -5.20 15.02
N GLU A 374 -29.31 -4.37 15.87
CA GLU A 374 -27.93 -3.97 15.65
C GLU A 374 -26.98 -5.14 15.95
N ARG A 375 -26.22 -5.57 14.94
CA ARG A 375 -25.16 -6.57 15.09
C ARG A 375 -24.13 -6.42 13.96
N THR A 376 -22.90 -6.79 14.27
CA THR A 376 -21.80 -6.90 13.30
C THR A 376 -21.27 -8.31 13.36
N ASP A 377 -21.39 -9.05 12.26
CA ASP A 377 -20.85 -10.37 12.08
C ASP A 377 -19.84 -10.44 10.93
N THR A 378 -19.35 -11.64 10.66
CA THR A 378 -18.46 -11.93 9.54
C THR A 378 -18.98 -13.13 8.79
N MET A 379 -19.15 -12.99 7.47
CA MET A 379 -19.33 -14.12 6.57
C MET A 379 -18.01 -14.53 5.93
N LYS A 380 -17.91 -15.80 5.53
CA LYS A 380 -16.76 -16.32 4.77
C LYS A 380 -17.20 -17.01 3.49
N ALA A 381 -16.47 -16.83 2.40
CA ALA A 381 -16.61 -17.64 1.22
C ALA A 381 -15.69 -18.86 1.33
N ILE A 382 -16.24 -20.04 1.04
CA ILE A 382 -15.56 -21.32 1.16
C ILE A 382 -15.66 -22.05 -0.17
N VAL A 383 -14.54 -22.61 -0.64
CA VAL A 383 -14.48 -23.46 -1.84
C VAL A 383 -14.09 -24.88 -1.44
N GLU A 384 -14.89 -25.85 -1.87
CA GLU A 384 -14.60 -27.28 -1.76
C GLU A 384 -14.14 -27.82 -3.11
N MET A 385 -12.94 -28.39 -3.15
CA MET A 385 -12.32 -28.96 -4.34
C MET A 385 -11.31 -30.03 -3.94
N ASP A 386 -11.29 -31.17 -4.63
CA ASP A 386 -10.38 -32.30 -4.38
C ASP A 386 -10.33 -32.72 -2.90
N GLU A 387 -11.50 -32.82 -2.24
CA GLU A 387 -11.63 -33.17 -0.81
C GLU A 387 -10.93 -32.19 0.14
N LYS A 388 -10.57 -30.99 -0.35
CA LYS A 388 -9.96 -29.91 0.43
C LYS A 388 -10.85 -28.68 0.44
N THR A 389 -10.70 -27.91 1.50
CA THR A 389 -11.39 -26.64 1.71
C THR A 389 -10.42 -25.48 1.54
N PHE A 390 -10.83 -24.47 0.77
CA PHE A 390 -10.08 -23.25 0.54
C PHE A 390 -10.91 -22.04 0.98
N ASP A 391 -10.29 -21.13 1.71
CA ASP A 391 -10.94 -19.98 2.34
C ASP A 391 -10.22 -18.66 2.03
N ARG A 392 -9.42 -18.64 0.96
CA ARG A 392 -8.57 -17.50 0.59
C ARG A 392 -9.14 -16.75 -0.59
N GLY A 393 -9.08 -15.42 -0.52
CA GLY A 393 -9.36 -14.52 -1.63
C GLY A 393 -8.08 -14.09 -2.35
N LEU A 394 -8.23 -13.12 -3.24
CA LEU A 394 -7.16 -12.50 -4.00
C LEU A 394 -7.28 -10.98 -3.91
N VAL A 395 -6.19 -10.33 -3.51
CA VAL A 395 -6.02 -8.87 -3.61
C VAL A 395 -4.72 -8.61 -4.36
N GLU A 396 -4.82 -7.91 -5.48
CA GLU A 396 -3.68 -7.48 -6.28
C GLU A 396 -3.48 -5.97 -6.13
N ILE A 397 -2.30 -5.56 -5.70
CA ILE A 397 -1.87 -4.17 -5.61
C ILE A 397 -0.90 -3.93 -6.75
N ASN A 398 -1.37 -3.26 -7.80
CA ASN A 398 -0.62 -3.05 -9.03
C ASN A 398 -0.69 -1.58 -9.46
N TYR A 399 0.28 -0.79 -9.01
CA TYR A 399 0.47 0.57 -9.50
C TYR A 399 1.78 0.64 -10.28
N GLY A 400 1.83 1.35 -11.40
CA GLY A 400 3.04 1.43 -12.23
C GLY A 400 4.28 2.08 -11.58
N HIS A 401 4.21 2.47 -10.30
CA HIS A 401 5.32 3.06 -9.55
C HIS A 401 5.82 2.18 -8.38
N ILE A 402 5.22 1.01 -8.16
CA ILE A 402 5.71 0.00 -7.20
C ILE A 402 5.63 -1.39 -7.83
N PRO A 403 6.44 -2.38 -7.38
CA PRO A 403 6.26 -3.76 -7.80
C PRO A 403 4.84 -4.26 -7.51
N ALA A 404 4.29 -5.09 -8.39
CA ALA A 404 3.00 -5.73 -8.16
C ALA A 404 3.08 -6.63 -6.91
N LEU A 405 2.12 -6.47 -6.00
CA LEU A 405 2.00 -7.29 -4.79
C LEU A 405 0.70 -8.08 -4.85
N THR A 406 0.80 -9.36 -4.51
CA THR A 406 -0.36 -10.25 -4.38
C THR A 406 -0.52 -10.67 -2.93
N VAL A 407 -1.74 -10.56 -2.41
CA VAL A 407 -2.12 -10.96 -1.05
C VAL A 407 -3.30 -11.91 -1.14
N TYR A 408 -3.26 -12.98 -0.34
CA TYR A 408 -4.33 -13.97 -0.24
C TYR A 408 -4.98 -13.88 1.15
N PRO A 409 -5.82 -12.86 1.40
CA PRO A 409 -6.51 -12.72 2.67
C PRO A 409 -7.50 -13.86 2.86
N ILE A 410 -7.98 -14.05 4.09
CA ILE A 410 -9.18 -14.86 4.32
C ILE A 410 -10.32 -14.22 3.54
N ALA A 411 -11.05 -15.02 2.77
CA ALA A 411 -12.20 -14.65 1.98
C ALA A 411 -13.39 -14.34 2.89
N GLN A 412 -13.43 -13.13 3.45
CA GLN A 412 -14.45 -12.74 4.41
C GLN A 412 -14.91 -11.30 4.22
N ALA A 413 -16.13 -11.03 4.65
CA ALA A 413 -16.73 -9.70 4.65
C ALA A 413 -17.59 -9.51 5.90
N LYS A 414 -17.71 -8.27 6.37
CA LYS A 414 -18.60 -7.95 7.49
C LYS A 414 -20.05 -7.95 7.03
N LEU A 415 -20.91 -8.53 7.86
CA LEU A 415 -22.35 -8.39 7.77
C LEU A 415 -22.76 -7.45 8.90
N VAL A 416 -23.22 -6.26 8.57
CA VAL A 416 -23.65 -5.29 9.57
C VAL A 416 -25.14 -5.09 9.39
N SER A 417 -25.93 -5.41 10.41
CA SER A 417 -27.32 -5.01 10.44
C SER A 417 -27.51 -3.85 11.40
N VAL A 418 -28.19 -2.81 10.93
CA VAL A 418 -28.35 -1.56 11.67
C VAL A 418 -29.81 -1.11 11.54
N PRO A 419 -30.57 -1.02 12.64
CA PRO A 419 -31.88 -0.38 12.61
C PRO A 419 -31.67 1.07 12.18
N LEU A 420 -32.14 1.39 10.97
CA LEU A 420 -31.84 2.65 10.32
C LEU A 420 -33.08 3.16 9.59
N VAL A 421 -33.54 4.34 9.99
CA VAL A 421 -34.58 5.08 9.28
C VAL A 421 -33.88 6.02 8.31
N THR A 422 -34.16 5.87 7.02
CA THR A 422 -33.66 6.77 5.98
C THR A 422 -34.75 7.76 5.57
N LYS A 423 -34.35 9.00 5.26
CA LYS A 423 -35.17 10.01 4.58
C LYS A 423 -34.44 10.49 3.34
N GLY A 424 -35.20 10.93 2.34
CA GLY A 424 -34.68 11.20 1.00
C GLY A 424 -34.31 9.90 0.27
N LYS A 425 -34.20 9.99 -1.06
CA LYS A 425 -33.79 8.87 -1.92
C LYS A 425 -32.73 9.28 -2.93
N ASN A 426 -32.77 10.50 -3.45
CA ASN A 426 -31.88 10.96 -4.51
C ASN A 426 -30.74 11.80 -3.93
N ILE A 427 -29.51 11.31 -4.01
CA ILE A 427 -28.33 11.96 -3.45
C ILE A 427 -27.40 12.42 -4.57
N GLY A 428 -27.08 13.70 -4.56
CA GLY A 428 -26.02 14.27 -5.39
C GLY A 428 -24.66 14.10 -4.73
N TYR A 429 -23.66 13.60 -5.45
CA TYR A 429 -22.30 13.44 -4.92
C TYR A 429 -21.26 14.10 -5.81
N ILE A 430 -20.53 15.07 -5.26
CA ILE A 430 -19.45 15.77 -5.94
C ILE A 430 -18.14 15.07 -5.57
N LYS A 431 -17.40 14.55 -6.56
CA LYS A 431 -16.17 13.79 -6.29
C LYS A 431 -15.05 14.70 -5.74
N GLY A 432 -14.28 14.17 -4.80
CA GLY A 432 -13.02 14.75 -4.33
C GLY A 432 -11.83 13.86 -4.68
N ALA A 433 -10.86 13.75 -3.77
CA ALA A 433 -9.63 12.96 -3.96
C ALA A 433 -9.84 11.43 -4.00
N GLY A 434 -11.06 10.97 -3.73
CA GLY A 434 -11.47 9.56 -3.76
C GLY A 434 -11.88 9.05 -2.38
N ASP A 435 -13.03 8.39 -2.31
CA ASP A 435 -13.56 7.69 -1.13
C ASP A 435 -14.58 6.63 -1.57
N PHE A 436 -15.06 5.82 -0.62
CA PHE A 436 -16.03 4.74 -0.86
C PHE A 436 -17.47 5.10 -0.45
N ILE A 437 -17.76 6.36 -0.08
CA ILE A 437 -19.06 6.75 0.48
C ILE A 437 -20.22 6.55 -0.51
N PRO A 438 -20.12 6.89 -1.81
CA PRO A 438 -21.20 6.68 -2.77
C PRO A 438 -21.70 5.23 -2.83
N GLY A 439 -20.77 4.27 -2.81
CA GLY A 439 -21.10 2.84 -2.79
C GLY A 439 -21.81 2.45 -1.49
N MET A 440 -21.31 2.95 -0.34
CA MET A 440 -21.91 2.65 0.97
C MET A 440 -23.34 3.19 1.08
N LEU A 441 -23.61 4.40 0.56
CA LEU A 441 -24.97 4.96 0.53
C LEU A 441 -25.89 4.19 -0.41
N SER A 442 -25.39 3.70 -1.54
CA SER A 442 -26.17 2.88 -2.48
C SER A 442 -26.65 1.58 -1.81
N HIS A 443 -25.83 0.97 -0.95
CA HIS A 443 -26.22 -0.22 -0.17
C HIS A 443 -27.33 0.06 0.86
N LEU A 444 -27.54 1.32 1.26
CA LEU A 444 -28.65 1.72 2.15
C LEU A 444 -29.94 2.01 1.38
N GLY A 445 -29.95 1.83 0.05
CA GLY A 445 -31.10 2.10 -0.81
C GLY A 445 -31.20 3.54 -1.35
N TYR A 446 -30.17 4.37 -1.15
CA TYR A 446 -30.09 5.67 -1.82
C TYR A 446 -29.73 5.52 -3.29
N ARG A 447 -30.32 6.37 -4.14
CA ARG A 447 -29.92 6.56 -5.52
C ARG A 447 -28.87 7.67 -5.58
N VAL A 448 -27.59 7.28 -5.67
CA VAL A 448 -26.47 8.22 -5.67
C VAL A 448 -26.06 8.55 -7.10
N THR A 449 -26.15 9.82 -7.47
CA THR A 449 -25.67 10.35 -8.75
C THR A 449 -24.38 11.11 -8.51
N ILE A 450 -23.30 10.70 -9.19
CA ILE A 450 -22.09 11.51 -9.27
C ILE A 450 -22.40 12.71 -10.15
N ILE A 451 -22.25 13.93 -9.62
CA ILE A 451 -22.55 15.17 -10.35
C ILE A 451 -21.24 15.75 -10.90
N SER A 452 -21.19 16.04 -12.20
CA SER A 452 -20.08 16.75 -12.84
C SER A 452 -20.15 18.27 -12.64
N ASP A 453 -19.04 18.97 -12.91
CA ASP A 453 -18.98 20.43 -12.81
C ASP A 453 -19.95 21.11 -13.81
N GLU A 454 -20.13 20.52 -15.00
CA GLU A 454 -21.11 20.97 -15.99
C GLU A 454 -22.54 20.75 -15.52
N GLU A 455 -22.83 19.62 -14.88
CA GLU A 455 -24.15 19.33 -14.33
C GLU A 455 -24.48 20.27 -13.18
N ILE A 456 -23.52 20.55 -12.28
CA ILE A 456 -23.70 21.59 -11.25
C ILE A 456 -24.04 22.91 -11.93
N SER A 457 -23.34 23.30 -12.99
CA SER A 457 -23.54 24.58 -13.69
C SER A 457 -24.89 24.69 -14.42
N SER A 458 -25.35 23.61 -15.06
CA SER A 458 -26.46 23.65 -16.03
C SER A 458 -27.76 23.01 -15.53
N SER A 459 -27.69 22.11 -14.54
CA SER A 459 -28.86 21.34 -14.09
C SER A 459 -29.64 22.02 -12.98
N ASN A 460 -30.88 21.56 -12.79
CA ASN A 460 -31.68 21.87 -11.61
C ASN A 460 -31.22 20.97 -10.45
N LEU A 461 -30.62 21.56 -9.42
CA LEU A 461 -30.13 20.85 -8.25
C LEU A 461 -31.25 20.41 -7.29
N ALA A 462 -32.45 20.99 -7.40
CA ALA A 462 -33.60 20.66 -6.54
C ALA A 462 -34.10 19.22 -6.70
N GLN A 463 -33.63 18.48 -7.72
CA GLN A 463 -33.93 17.06 -7.89
C GLN A 463 -33.26 16.17 -6.81
N TYR A 464 -32.23 16.68 -6.13
CA TYR A 464 -31.51 15.96 -5.09
C TYR A 464 -32.05 16.33 -3.72
N ASP A 465 -32.38 15.32 -2.92
CA ASP A 465 -32.80 15.48 -1.52
C ASP A 465 -31.64 16.01 -0.67
N ALA A 466 -30.41 15.61 -0.99
CA ALA A 466 -29.19 16.16 -0.44
C ALA A 466 -28.03 16.13 -1.45
N ILE A 467 -27.10 17.08 -1.32
CA ILE A 467 -25.83 17.12 -2.04
C ILE A 467 -24.67 16.96 -1.06
N ILE A 468 -23.75 16.06 -1.38
CA ILE A 468 -22.57 15.77 -0.56
C ILE A 468 -21.31 16.12 -1.37
N THR A 469 -20.39 16.86 -0.77
CA THR A 469 -19.04 17.00 -1.34
C THR A 469 -18.16 15.87 -0.82
N GLY A 470 -17.45 15.18 -1.69
CA GLY A 470 -16.52 14.12 -1.33
C GLY A 470 -15.29 14.62 -0.57
N VAL A 471 -14.53 13.67 -0.04
CA VAL A 471 -13.30 13.91 0.71
C VAL A 471 -12.35 14.82 -0.09
N ARG A 472 -11.97 15.96 0.48
CA ARG A 472 -11.05 16.94 -0.11
C ARG A 472 -11.54 17.56 -1.43
N ALA A 473 -12.84 17.54 -1.73
CA ALA A 473 -13.37 18.15 -2.95
C ALA A 473 -12.95 19.63 -3.10
N TYR A 474 -13.01 20.42 -2.03
CA TYR A 474 -12.53 21.81 -2.02
C TYR A 474 -11.01 21.96 -1.92
N ASN A 475 -10.23 20.88 -1.89
CA ASN A 475 -8.77 20.96 -2.04
C ASN A 475 -8.30 20.60 -3.46
N THR A 476 -9.10 19.84 -4.22
CA THR A 476 -8.65 19.24 -5.49
C THR A 476 -9.45 19.68 -6.71
N ASN A 477 -10.63 20.27 -6.55
CA ASN A 477 -11.46 20.74 -7.65
C ASN A 477 -11.53 22.28 -7.66
N ASP A 478 -10.75 22.92 -8.54
CA ASP A 478 -10.71 24.37 -8.67
C ASP A 478 -12.04 24.99 -9.15
N GLU A 479 -12.85 24.26 -9.91
CA GLU A 479 -14.14 24.76 -10.42
C GLU A 479 -15.15 25.01 -9.30
N LEU A 480 -15.02 24.32 -8.15
CA LEU A 480 -15.85 24.58 -6.99
C LEU A 480 -15.75 26.02 -6.49
N ARG A 481 -14.65 26.73 -6.75
CA ARG A 481 -14.56 28.18 -6.47
C ARG A 481 -15.67 28.96 -7.18
N ARG A 482 -15.96 28.61 -8.44
CA ARG A 482 -16.99 29.27 -9.26
C ARG A 482 -18.38 28.72 -8.98
N LEU A 483 -18.47 27.44 -8.68
CA LEU A 483 -19.75 26.73 -8.51
C LEU A 483 -20.35 26.85 -7.10
N ASN A 484 -19.55 27.25 -6.10
CA ASN A 484 -19.99 27.27 -4.70
C ASN A 484 -21.27 28.10 -4.49
N GLN A 485 -21.38 29.26 -5.17
CA GLN A 485 -22.57 30.09 -5.04
C GLN A 485 -23.84 29.37 -5.49
N LYS A 486 -23.77 28.56 -6.56
CA LYS A 486 -24.92 27.80 -7.03
C LYS A 486 -25.30 26.68 -6.05
N LEU A 487 -24.32 26.07 -5.40
CA LEU A 487 -24.55 25.09 -4.32
C LEU A 487 -25.19 25.74 -3.09
N LEU A 488 -24.74 26.95 -2.70
CA LEU A 488 -25.36 27.70 -1.61
C LEU A 488 -26.78 28.16 -1.95
N ASN A 489 -27.06 28.53 -3.21
CA ASN A 489 -28.42 28.83 -3.65
C ASN A 489 -29.34 27.60 -3.55
N TYR A 490 -28.82 26.41 -3.89
CA TYR A 490 -29.57 25.16 -3.68
C TYR A 490 -29.94 24.95 -2.20
N VAL A 491 -29.03 25.26 -1.27
CA VAL A 491 -29.33 25.23 0.16
C VAL A 491 -30.39 26.27 0.52
N ASP A 492 -30.23 27.52 0.08
CA ASP A 492 -31.17 28.62 0.35
C ASP A 492 -32.60 28.27 -0.11
N GLU A 493 -32.72 27.61 -1.26
CA GLU A 493 -34.00 27.20 -1.84
C GLU A 493 -34.66 26.00 -1.12
N GLY A 494 -33.93 25.30 -0.24
CA GLY A 494 -34.49 24.23 0.59
C GLY A 494 -33.71 22.93 0.62
N GLY A 495 -32.59 22.85 -0.11
CA GLY A 495 -31.72 21.69 -0.18
C GLY A 495 -30.92 21.42 1.10
N VAL A 496 -30.39 20.20 1.20
CA VAL A 496 -29.48 19.80 2.28
C VAL A 496 -28.09 19.61 1.69
N MET A 497 -27.10 20.31 2.21
CA MET A 497 -25.71 20.18 1.77
C MET A 497 -24.82 19.70 2.92
N LEU A 498 -24.07 18.62 2.67
CA LEU A 498 -23.05 18.09 3.57
C LEU A 498 -21.67 18.26 2.94
N VAL A 499 -20.82 19.06 3.59
CA VAL A 499 -19.40 19.17 3.25
C VAL A 499 -18.60 18.36 4.25
N GLN A 500 -17.87 17.36 3.77
CA GLN A 500 -17.02 16.52 4.64
C GLN A 500 -15.55 16.70 4.30
N TYR A 501 -14.72 16.72 5.35
CA TYR A 501 -13.28 16.52 5.35
C TYR A 501 -12.51 17.26 4.25
N ASN A 502 -11.92 18.40 4.60
CA ASN A 502 -10.96 19.09 3.75
C ASN A 502 -9.71 19.47 4.56
N THR A 503 -8.56 19.60 3.89
CA THR A 503 -7.34 20.16 4.49
C THR A 503 -7.37 21.68 4.44
N SER A 504 -6.49 22.37 5.19
CA SER A 504 -6.44 23.84 5.26
C SER A 504 -6.21 24.55 3.92
N ASP A 505 -5.64 23.85 2.94
CA ASP A 505 -5.23 24.41 1.64
C ASP A 505 -6.41 24.31 0.65
N LEU A 506 -7.45 25.10 0.89
CA LEU A 506 -8.70 25.10 0.12
C LEU A 506 -8.59 25.96 -1.14
N VAL A 507 -9.32 25.56 -2.19
CA VAL A 507 -9.52 26.36 -3.41
C VAL A 507 -10.44 27.56 -3.16
N LEU A 508 -11.16 27.62 -2.04
CA LEU A 508 -12.05 28.71 -1.67
C LEU A 508 -12.00 28.92 -0.16
N SER A 509 -11.93 30.18 0.28
CA SER A 509 -11.88 30.53 1.70
C SER A 509 -13.23 30.32 2.40
N ASP A 510 -14.31 30.75 1.76
CA ASP A 510 -15.67 30.67 2.30
C ASP A 510 -16.44 29.50 1.66
N VAL A 511 -16.31 28.33 2.28
CA VAL A 511 -16.96 27.10 1.79
C VAL A 511 -18.46 27.10 2.11
N GLY A 512 -18.84 27.50 3.33
CA GLY A 512 -20.23 27.55 3.76
C GLY A 512 -20.89 28.92 3.61
N PRO A 513 -22.17 29.03 3.97
CA PRO A 513 -22.93 30.29 3.90
C PRO A 513 -22.46 31.38 4.88
N TYR A 514 -21.76 31.00 5.96
CA TYR A 514 -21.17 31.92 6.94
C TYR A 514 -19.70 31.57 7.19
N PRO A 515 -18.88 32.49 7.72
CA PRO A 515 -17.45 32.26 7.90
C PRO A 515 -17.12 31.12 8.90
N PHE A 516 -16.11 30.32 8.55
CA PHE A 516 -15.36 29.44 9.44
C PHE A 516 -13.99 29.15 8.80
N LYS A 517 -13.02 28.69 9.60
CA LYS A 517 -11.68 28.35 9.11
C LYS A 517 -11.37 26.87 9.30
N VAL A 518 -10.93 26.18 8.26
CA VAL A 518 -10.41 24.81 8.36
C VAL A 518 -9.01 24.85 9.00
N SER A 519 -8.87 24.28 10.19
CA SER A 519 -7.61 24.28 10.95
C SER A 519 -6.82 22.97 10.75
N ARG A 520 -5.73 22.79 11.49
CA ARG A 520 -5.00 21.52 11.60
C ARG A 520 -5.36 20.71 12.85
N ASN A 521 -6.36 21.17 13.61
CA ASN A 521 -6.84 20.49 14.81
C ASN A 521 -7.42 19.11 14.44
N ARG A 522 -7.16 18.12 15.29
CA ARG A 522 -7.49 16.72 15.04
C ARG A 522 -7.67 15.98 16.36
N VAL A 523 -8.40 14.88 16.30
CA VAL A 523 -8.53 13.90 17.39
C VAL A 523 -8.20 12.54 16.80
N THR A 524 -7.02 12.05 17.15
CA THR A 524 -6.44 10.83 16.58
C THR A 524 -6.73 9.58 17.40
N ASP A 525 -7.17 9.72 18.64
CA ASP A 525 -7.65 8.60 19.45
C ASP A 525 -9.08 8.23 19.04
N GLU A 526 -9.25 7.06 18.41
CA GLU A 526 -10.56 6.56 18.02
C GLU A 526 -11.50 6.23 19.20
N TYR A 527 -10.96 6.13 20.42
CA TYR A 527 -11.72 5.90 21.65
C TYR A 527 -12.07 7.19 22.38
N ALA A 528 -11.63 8.36 21.88
CA ALA A 528 -11.91 9.65 22.50
C ALA A 528 -13.41 9.83 22.77
N PRO A 529 -13.82 10.16 24.01
CA PRO A 529 -15.22 10.41 24.35
C PRO A 529 -15.79 11.59 23.57
N VAL A 530 -17.06 11.50 23.18
CA VAL A 530 -17.75 12.56 22.45
C VAL A 530 -18.76 13.25 23.36
N THR A 531 -18.64 14.58 23.47
CA THR A 531 -19.55 15.42 24.24
C THR A 531 -20.59 16.06 23.32
N PHE A 532 -21.88 15.92 23.63
CA PHE A 532 -22.96 16.57 22.89
C PHE A 532 -23.18 18.00 23.39
N LEU A 533 -22.76 18.99 22.61
CA LEU A 533 -22.93 20.41 22.93
C LEU A 533 -24.36 20.89 22.70
N LYS A 534 -25.05 20.28 21.74
CA LYS A 534 -26.46 20.54 21.39
C LYS A 534 -27.24 19.23 21.35
N PRO A 535 -27.50 18.59 22.51
CA PRO A 535 -28.12 17.26 22.57
C PRO A 535 -29.51 17.19 21.92
N ASP A 536 -30.23 18.31 21.86
CA ASP A 536 -31.56 18.40 21.24
C ASP A 536 -31.52 18.78 19.74
N ALA A 537 -30.33 18.96 19.16
CA ALA A 537 -30.21 19.28 17.74
C ALA A 537 -30.83 18.19 16.86
N SER A 538 -31.52 18.58 15.79
CA SER A 538 -32.20 17.64 14.89
C SER A 538 -31.24 16.57 14.35
N VAL A 539 -30.00 16.94 14.03
CA VAL A 539 -28.97 16.01 13.50
C VAL A 539 -28.57 14.90 14.49
N LEU A 540 -28.85 15.05 15.79
CA LEU A 540 -28.63 14.01 16.80
C LEU A 540 -29.91 13.22 17.15
N ASN A 541 -31.07 13.62 16.63
CA ASN A 541 -32.36 13.08 17.07
C ASN A 541 -33.25 12.59 15.93
N GLN A 542 -32.99 12.97 14.68
CA GLN A 542 -33.86 12.70 13.54
C GLN A 542 -33.05 12.43 12.26
N PRO A 543 -33.47 11.45 11.44
CA PRO A 543 -34.52 10.47 11.72
C PRO A 543 -34.10 9.40 12.74
N ASN A 544 -32.81 9.31 13.08
CA ASN A 544 -32.28 8.34 14.04
C ASN A 544 -31.82 9.04 15.32
N LYS A 545 -32.08 8.45 16.49
CA LYS A 545 -31.55 8.95 17.76
C LYS A 545 -30.07 8.57 17.88
N ILE A 546 -29.22 9.55 18.18
CA ILE A 546 -27.79 9.40 18.41
C ILE A 546 -27.51 9.45 19.92
N SER A 547 -26.59 8.60 20.36
CA SER A 547 -26.11 8.44 21.72
C SER A 547 -24.60 8.23 21.74
N SER A 548 -24.00 8.15 22.93
CA SER A 548 -22.56 7.86 23.04
C SER A 548 -22.17 6.52 22.41
N ARG A 549 -23.08 5.54 22.34
CA ARG A 549 -22.84 4.23 21.71
C ARG A 549 -22.57 4.33 20.22
N ASP A 550 -23.08 5.37 19.56
CA ASP A 550 -22.86 5.59 18.12
C ASP A 550 -21.41 5.97 17.78
N PHE A 551 -20.61 6.21 18.81
CA PHE A 551 -19.18 6.47 18.72
C PHE A 551 -18.35 5.23 19.14
N GLU A 552 -18.96 4.09 19.43
CA GLU A 552 -18.24 2.83 19.67
C GLU A 552 -17.81 2.18 18.35
N GLY A 553 -16.69 1.45 18.36
CA GLY A 553 -16.19 0.70 17.19
C GLY A 553 -15.62 1.56 16.05
N TRP A 554 -15.48 2.87 16.25
CA TRP A 554 -14.76 3.73 15.31
C TRP A 554 -13.31 3.25 15.16
N VAL A 555 -12.75 3.38 13.96
CA VAL A 555 -11.41 2.94 13.62
C VAL A 555 -10.49 4.11 13.33
N GLN A 556 -9.22 3.98 13.73
CA GLN A 556 -8.10 4.86 13.41
C GLN A 556 -8.13 6.26 14.03
N GLU A 557 -9.24 7.01 13.93
CA GLU A 557 -9.35 8.39 14.46
C GLU A 557 -10.82 8.85 14.52
N ARG A 558 -11.12 9.87 15.33
CA ARG A 558 -12.44 10.55 15.33
C ARG A 558 -12.58 11.52 14.18
N GLY A 559 -11.52 12.26 13.88
CA GLY A 559 -11.56 13.21 12.78
C GLY A 559 -10.35 14.14 12.75
N LEU A 560 -10.20 14.80 11.61
CA LEU A 560 -9.07 15.66 11.31
C LEU A 560 -9.58 16.99 10.73
N TYR A 561 -8.73 18.01 10.81
CA TYR A 561 -8.98 19.33 10.22
C TYR A 561 -10.28 19.97 10.71
N PHE A 562 -10.51 19.94 12.03
CA PHE A 562 -11.68 20.56 12.65
C PHE A 562 -11.69 22.06 12.38
N VAL A 563 -12.88 22.65 12.29
CA VAL A 563 -13.02 24.07 12.01
C VAL A 563 -12.83 24.93 13.26
N THR A 564 -12.37 26.14 13.07
CA THR A 564 -12.18 27.19 14.07
C THR A 564 -12.78 28.49 13.56
N ASP A 565 -12.76 29.55 14.37
CA ASP A 565 -13.28 30.88 13.98
C ASP A 565 -14.71 30.80 13.44
N ILE A 566 -15.54 29.97 14.09
CA ILE A 566 -16.87 29.58 13.62
C ILE A 566 -17.87 30.72 13.88
N ASP A 567 -18.54 31.19 12.84
CA ASP A 567 -19.58 32.21 12.95
C ASP A 567 -20.77 31.77 13.84
N SER A 568 -21.38 32.74 14.52
CA SER A 568 -22.49 32.52 15.46
C SER A 568 -23.76 31.92 14.84
N ASN A 569 -23.93 32.01 13.53
CA ASN A 569 -25.04 31.37 12.81
C ASN A 569 -24.92 29.84 12.77
N TYR A 570 -23.75 29.28 13.06
CA TYR A 570 -23.54 27.85 13.16
C TYR A 570 -23.82 27.32 14.57
N GLN A 571 -24.54 26.20 14.62
CA GLN A 571 -24.61 25.34 15.79
C GLN A 571 -23.41 24.39 15.79
N LYS A 572 -22.59 24.49 16.84
CA LYS A 572 -21.53 23.51 17.15
C LYS A 572 -22.17 22.31 17.85
N ILE A 573 -22.05 21.11 17.27
CA ILE A 573 -22.83 19.95 17.70
C ILE A 573 -22.07 19.09 18.72
N LEU A 574 -20.78 18.88 18.48
CA LEU A 574 -19.94 17.94 19.23
C LEU A 574 -18.66 18.62 19.72
N ALA A 575 -18.21 18.25 20.92
CA ALA A 575 -16.86 18.50 21.39
C ALA A 575 -16.11 17.19 21.64
N ILE A 576 -14.86 17.11 21.18
CA ILE A 576 -14.01 15.91 21.24
C ILE A 576 -12.55 16.34 21.48
N ASN A 577 -11.76 15.58 22.24
CA ASN A 577 -10.32 15.79 22.39
C ASN A 577 -9.57 14.49 22.65
N ASP A 578 -8.31 14.46 22.24
CA ASP A 578 -7.36 13.43 22.69
C ASP A 578 -7.08 13.62 24.19
N LYS A 579 -6.64 12.55 24.85
CA LYS A 579 -6.41 12.54 26.30
C LYS A 579 -5.36 13.59 26.69
N GLY A 580 -5.75 14.53 27.56
CA GLY A 580 -4.87 15.61 28.05
C GLY A 580 -4.83 16.85 27.14
N GLU A 581 -5.53 16.83 26.00
CA GLU A 581 -5.69 17.99 25.13
C GLU A 581 -6.96 18.79 25.44
N GLN A 582 -7.05 20.00 24.90
CA GLN A 582 -8.23 20.86 25.05
C GLN A 582 -9.40 20.34 24.20
N PRO A 583 -10.66 20.38 24.71
CA PRO A 583 -11.86 20.08 23.94
C PRO A 583 -11.93 20.90 22.65
N LEU A 584 -12.11 20.21 21.52
CA LEU A 584 -12.30 20.83 20.21
C LEU A 584 -13.77 20.70 19.78
N ASP A 585 -14.42 21.81 19.46
CA ASP A 585 -15.87 21.91 19.19
C ASP A 585 -16.24 22.12 17.71
N GLY A 586 -15.23 22.07 16.82
CA GLY A 586 -15.37 22.26 15.38
C GLY A 586 -15.42 20.99 14.54
N SER A 587 -15.72 19.84 15.14
CA SER A 587 -15.80 18.57 14.41
C SER A 587 -17.06 18.44 13.56
N LEU A 588 -18.16 19.08 13.99
CA LEU A 588 -19.43 19.11 13.28
C LEU A 588 -20.16 20.43 13.57
N ILE A 589 -20.34 21.23 12.52
CA ILE A 589 -21.11 22.48 12.56
C ILE A 589 -22.28 22.41 11.59
N VAL A 590 -23.42 22.97 12.00
CA VAL A 590 -24.66 22.95 11.22
C VAL A 590 -25.34 24.30 11.30
N CYS A 591 -25.87 24.81 10.18
CA CYS A 591 -26.75 25.98 10.19
C CYS A 591 -27.95 25.75 9.27
N ASN A 592 -29.02 26.47 9.56
CA ASN A 592 -30.07 26.69 8.57
C ASN A 592 -29.64 27.85 7.67
N TYR A 593 -29.88 27.74 6.37
CA TYR A 593 -29.62 28.79 5.41
C TYR A 593 -30.78 28.80 4.41
N GLY A 594 -31.46 29.94 4.31
CA GLY A 594 -32.78 30.03 3.68
C GLY A 594 -33.74 28.98 4.23
N LYS A 595 -34.25 28.13 3.34
CA LYS A 595 -35.22 27.05 3.63
C LYS A 595 -34.54 25.69 3.84
N GLY A 596 -33.22 25.62 3.69
CA GLY A 596 -32.44 24.40 3.72
C GLY A 596 -31.45 24.34 4.87
N ARG A 597 -30.52 23.40 4.78
CA ARG A 597 -29.52 23.12 5.80
C ARG A 597 -28.15 22.94 5.19
N PHE A 598 -27.15 23.55 5.81
CA PHE A 598 -25.75 23.31 5.53
C PHE A 598 -25.09 22.65 6.75
N ALA A 599 -24.30 21.61 6.50
CA ALA A 599 -23.47 20.97 7.51
C ALA A 599 -22.03 20.85 7.02
N TYR A 600 -21.07 21.19 7.87
CA TYR A 600 -19.65 20.89 7.66
C TYR A 600 -19.19 19.90 8.74
N THR A 601 -18.44 18.88 8.34
CA THR A 601 -17.89 17.88 9.27
C THR A 601 -16.43 17.56 8.98
N GLY A 602 -15.63 17.54 10.05
CA GLY A 602 -14.27 17.00 10.07
C GLY A 602 -14.20 15.57 10.58
N LEU A 603 -15.34 14.94 10.92
CA LEU A 603 -15.39 13.54 11.35
C LEU A 603 -14.95 12.62 10.20
N SER A 604 -14.19 11.57 10.53
CA SER A 604 -13.60 10.65 9.53
C SER A 604 -14.59 9.62 8.97
N PHE A 605 -15.78 10.06 8.52
CA PHE A 605 -16.81 9.18 7.93
C PHE A 605 -16.31 8.32 6.77
N PHE A 606 -15.36 8.84 5.98
CA PHE A 606 -14.72 8.12 4.89
C PHE A 606 -13.90 6.89 5.35
N ARG A 607 -13.60 6.77 6.65
CA ARG A 607 -13.06 5.56 7.27
C ARG A 607 -14.14 4.73 7.95
N GLN A 608 -15.07 5.40 8.65
CA GLN A 608 -16.05 4.72 9.49
C GLN A 608 -17.13 3.98 8.70
N LEU A 609 -17.65 4.59 7.61
CA LEU A 609 -18.64 3.93 6.75
C LEU A 609 -18.02 2.68 6.11
N PRO A 610 -16.85 2.74 5.42
CA PRO A 610 -16.22 1.55 4.85
C PRO A 610 -15.81 0.49 5.89
N ALA A 611 -15.57 0.88 7.14
CA ALA A 611 -15.31 -0.06 8.23
C ALA A 611 -16.57 -0.76 8.78
N GLY A 612 -17.77 -0.29 8.39
CA GLY A 612 -19.05 -0.85 8.79
C GLY A 612 -19.55 -0.38 10.15
N VAL A 613 -19.18 0.83 10.60
CA VAL A 613 -19.51 1.30 11.97
C VAL A 613 -20.98 1.75 12.06
N PRO A 614 -21.86 1.06 12.82
CA PRO A 614 -23.31 1.32 12.82
C PRO A 614 -23.69 2.76 13.15
N GLY A 615 -23.09 3.33 14.20
CA GLY A 615 -23.39 4.68 14.64
C GLY A 615 -22.95 5.77 13.66
N ALA A 616 -21.88 5.52 12.90
CA ALA A 616 -21.46 6.42 11.84
C ALA A 616 -22.50 6.48 10.71
N TYR A 617 -23.12 5.35 10.36
CA TYR A 617 -24.24 5.33 9.39
C TYR A 617 -25.45 6.12 9.88
N ARG A 618 -25.86 5.94 11.15
CA ARG A 618 -26.99 6.70 11.72
C ARG A 618 -26.76 8.20 11.70
N LEU A 619 -25.60 8.65 12.17
CA LEU A 619 -25.26 10.07 12.18
C LEU A 619 -25.16 10.62 10.75
N PHE A 620 -24.51 9.90 9.84
CA PHE A 620 -24.38 10.33 8.44
C PHE A 620 -25.75 10.49 7.76
N VAL A 621 -26.66 9.53 7.96
CA VAL A 621 -28.05 9.61 7.46
C VAL A 621 -28.79 10.81 8.05
N ASN A 622 -28.63 11.11 9.33
CA ASN A 622 -29.21 12.31 9.93
C ASN A 622 -28.69 13.61 9.29
N LEU A 623 -27.40 13.67 8.94
CA LEU A 623 -26.80 14.86 8.33
C LEU A 623 -27.33 15.14 6.92
N ILE A 624 -27.66 14.09 6.17
CA ILE A 624 -28.22 14.20 4.81
C ILE A 624 -29.75 14.17 4.79
N SER A 625 -30.40 14.06 5.95
CA SER A 625 -31.85 14.08 6.07
C SER A 625 -32.34 15.47 6.43
N LYS A 626 -33.41 15.93 5.78
CA LYS A 626 -34.11 17.16 6.14
C LYS A 626 -34.87 17.03 7.47
#